data_AF-A0A524IDV7-F1
#
_entry.id   AF-A0A524IDV7-F1
#
_cell.length_a   1.000
_cell.length_b   1.000
_cell.length_c   1.000
_cell.angle_alpha   90.00
_cell.angle_beta   90.00
_cell.angle_gamma   90.00
#
_symmetry.space_group_name_H-M   'P 1'
#
loop_
_entity.id
_entity.type
_entity.pdbx_description
1 polymer ?
#
loop_
_entity_poly.entity_id
_entity_poly.type
_entity_poly.pdbx_seq_one_letter_code
_entity_poly.pdbx_strand_id
1 'polypeptide(L)' 'LIPLCHNIAIDAVHVDLFPGDGGIDITCTAVCTDKTGIEMEALTGTVLAALTIYDMCKAVDKTMVIGEISLIEKTKEPR' A
#
# COMPACT_ATOMS: atom_id res chain seq x y z
N LEU A 1 -5.15 4.43 -11.72
CA LEU A 1 -5.08 2.94 -11.80
C LEU A 1 -6.45 2.33 -11.62
N ILE A 2 -7.21 2.75 -10.61
CA ILE A 2 -8.56 2.26 -10.35
C ILE A 2 -9.57 3.14 -11.10
N PRO A 3 -10.42 2.59 -11.99
CA PRO A 3 -11.26 3.36 -12.91
C PRO A 3 -12.23 4.37 -12.27
N LEU A 4 -12.71 4.10 -11.06
CA LEU A 4 -13.72 4.91 -10.37
C LEU A 4 -13.17 5.66 -9.15
N CYS A 5 -11.85 5.68 -8.96
CA CYS A 5 -11.25 6.53 -7.94
C CYS A 5 -11.29 8.00 -8.36
N HIS A 6 -11.53 8.86 -7.38
CA HIS A 6 -11.45 10.30 -7.56
C HIS A 6 -9.99 10.74 -7.60
N ASN A 7 -9.71 11.88 -8.20
CA ASN A 7 -8.41 12.53 -8.02
C ASN A 7 -8.39 13.18 -6.63
N ILE A 8 -7.48 12.72 -5.77
CA ILE A 8 -7.32 13.20 -4.40
C ILE A 8 -5.97 13.91 -4.28
N ALA A 9 -5.94 15.06 -3.62
CA ALA A 9 -4.69 15.70 -3.23
C ALA A 9 -4.11 14.96 -2.02
N ILE A 10 -2.98 14.29 -2.22
CA ILE A 10 -2.31 13.52 -1.18
C ILE A 10 -1.39 14.44 -0.38
N ASP A 11 -1.55 14.47 0.93
CA ASP A 11 -0.73 15.28 1.84
C ASP A 11 0.57 14.54 2.21
N ALA A 12 0.46 13.24 2.50
CA ALA A 12 1.60 12.40 2.83
C ALA A 12 1.36 10.93 2.44
N VAL A 13 2.46 10.23 2.10
CA VAL A 13 2.50 8.78 1.93
C VAL A 13 3.75 8.25 2.61
N HIS A 14 3.59 7.23 3.44
CA HIS A 14 4.67 6.48 4.05
C HIS A 14 4.53 5.01 3.65
N VAL A 15 5.63 4.40 3.20
CA VAL A 15 5.68 2.97 2.88
C VAL A 15 6.81 2.37 3.71
N ASP A 16 6.42 1.57 4.69
CA ASP A 16 7.33 0.92 5.61
C ASP A 16 7.45 -0.56 5.26
N LEU A 17 8.69 -1.05 5.23
CA LEU A 17 9.04 -2.43 4.92
C LEU A 17 9.68 -3.06 6.15
N PHE A 18 9.10 -4.16 6.62
CA PHE A 18 9.56 -4.88 7.79
C PHE A 18 9.96 -6.31 7.38
N PRO A 19 11.26 -6.59 7.23
CA PRO A 19 11.73 -7.95 7.00
C PRO A 19 11.39 -8.83 8.21
N GLY A 20 10.79 -9.99 7.97
CA GLY A 20 10.44 -10.97 8.99
C GLY A 20 10.86 -12.39 8.58
N ASP A 21 10.41 -13.38 9.34
CA ASP A 21 10.70 -14.78 9.05
C ASP A 21 9.97 -15.23 7.78
N GLY A 22 10.72 -15.35 6.67
CA GLY A 22 10.23 -15.88 5.41
C GLY A 22 9.53 -14.85 4.50
N GLY A 23 9.61 -13.55 4.79
CA GLY A 23 8.96 -12.53 3.98
C GLY A 23 9.26 -11.09 4.37
N ILE A 24 8.56 -10.16 3.73
CA ILE A 24 8.58 -8.73 4.04
C ILE A 24 7.14 -8.29 4.27
N ASP A 25 6.86 -7.80 5.46
CA ASP A 25 5.59 -7.13 5.76
C ASP A 25 5.65 -5.70 5.25
N ILE A 26 4.55 -5.24 4.64
CA ILE A 26 4.47 -3.93 4.00
C ILE A 26 3.31 -3.17 4.62
N THR A 27 3.59 -2.00 5.17
CA THR A 27 2.56 -1.06 5.63
C THR A 27 2.64 0.20 4.79
N CYS A 28 1.51 0.59 4.19
CA CYS A 28 1.38 1.86 3.48
C CYS A 28 0.37 2.73 4.23
N THR A 29 0.82 3.90 4.67
CA THR A 29 -0.03 4.92 5.29
C THR A 29 -0.15 6.10 4.34
N ALA A 30 -1.38 6.48 4.01
CA ALA A 30 -1.67 7.64 3.18
C ALA A 30 -2.56 8.62 3.94
N VAL A 31 -2.29 9.92 3.78
CA VAL A 31 -3.00 11.01 4.47
C VAL A 31 -3.48 12.00 3.42
N CYS A 32 -4.73 12.45 3.55
CA CYS A 32 -5.27 13.56 2.77
C CYS A 32 -6.26 14.40 3.57
N THR A 33 -6.42 15.63 3.12
CA THR A 33 -7.44 16.55 3.59
C THR A 33 -8.47 16.80 2.48
N ASP A 34 -9.36 15.82 2.23
CA ASP A 34 -10.35 15.87 1.15
C ASP A 34 -11.75 15.36 1.59
N LYS A 35 -12.73 15.44 0.70
CA LYS A 35 -14.12 14.99 0.92
C LYS A 35 -14.25 13.47 0.89
N THR A 36 -13.34 12.79 0.21
CA THR A 36 -13.30 11.33 0.06
C THR A 36 -12.18 10.73 0.93
N GLY A 37 -12.30 9.45 1.28
CA GLY A 37 -11.20 8.75 1.95
C GLY A 37 -10.06 8.41 0.98
N ILE A 38 -8.93 8.00 1.54
CA ILE A 38 -7.67 7.69 0.82
C ILE A 38 -7.25 6.22 0.96
N GLU A 39 -8.20 5.34 1.30
CA GLU A 39 -7.94 3.91 1.48
C GLU A 39 -7.40 3.24 0.21
N MET A 40 -7.83 3.69 -0.96
CA MET A 40 -7.45 3.07 -2.22
C MET A 40 -6.01 3.40 -2.60
N GLU A 41 -5.54 4.61 -2.26
CA GLU A 41 -4.17 5.03 -2.45
C GLU A 41 -3.23 4.26 -1.51
N ALA A 42 -3.64 4.05 -0.24
CA ALA A 42 -2.91 3.22 0.70
C ALA A 42 -2.77 1.77 0.19
N LEU A 43 -3.88 1.12 -0.16
CA LEU A 43 -3.88 -0.25 -0.70
C LEU A 43 -3.09 -0.37 -2.01
N THR A 44 -3.24 0.61 -2.91
CA THR A 44 -2.48 0.65 -4.16
C THR A 44 -0.97 0.76 -3.88
N GLY A 45 -0.57 1.61 -2.93
CA GLY A 45 0.82 1.75 -2.51
C GLY A 45 1.39 0.42 -1.98
N THR A 46 0.65 -0.30 -1.14
CA THR A 46 1.04 -1.63 -0.64
C THR A 46 1.24 -2.62 -1.77
N VAL A 47 0.27 -2.73 -2.70
CA VAL A 47 0.35 -3.65 -3.85
C VAL A 47 1.55 -3.34 -4.73
N LEU A 48 1.77 -2.06 -5.05
CA LEU A 48 2.87 -1.66 -5.91
C LEU A 48 4.24 -1.88 -5.23
N ALA A 49 4.34 -1.65 -3.93
CA ALA A 49 5.55 -1.98 -3.17
C ALA A 49 5.84 -3.49 -3.19
N ALA A 50 4.82 -4.33 -2.99
CA ALA A 50 4.94 -5.78 -3.08
C ALA A 50 5.38 -6.24 -4.48
N LEU A 51 4.76 -5.70 -5.53
CA LEU A 51 5.14 -5.98 -6.92
C LEU A 51 6.57 -5.51 -7.23
N THR A 52 7.01 -4.40 -6.65
CA THR A 52 8.37 -3.89 -6.80
C THR A 52 9.38 -4.86 -6.17
N ILE A 53 9.11 -5.35 -4.96
CA ILE A 53 9.96 -6.34 -4.29
C ILE A 53 9.99 -7.64 -5.10
N TYR A 54 8.84 -8.11 -5.58
CA TYR A 54 8.77 -9.28 -6.43
C TYR A 54 9.63 -9.10 -7.69
N ASP A 55 9.52 -7.94 -8.36
CA ASP A 55 10.32 -7.63 -9.55
C ASP A 55 11.84 -7.68 -9.27
N MET A 56 12.28 -7.16 -8.13
CA MET A 56 13.68 -7.19 -7.74
C MET A 56 14.20 -8.59 -7.38
N CYS A 57 13.35 -9.44 -6.80
CA CYS A 57 13.78 -10.73 -6.25
C CYS A 57 13.42 -11.94 -7.13
N LYS A 58 12.56 -11.80 -8.17
CA LYS A 58 12.05 -12.91 -9.00
C LYS A 58 13.12 -13.77 -9.68
N ALA A 59 14.33 -13.25 -9.85
CA ALA A 59 15.44 -14.00 -10.42
C ALA A 59 16.09 -14.95 -9.39
N VAL A 60 16.04 -14.58 -8.11
CA VAL A 60 16.63 -15.31 -6.98
C VAL A 60 15.64 -16.32 -6.43
N ASP A 61 14.40 -15.90 -6.20
CA ASP A 61 13.32 -16.75 -5.71
C ASP A 61 12.09 -16.62 -6.61
N LYS A 62 11.70 -17.74 -7.24
CA LYS A 62 10.52 -17.82 -8.11
C LYS A 62 9.27 -18.30 -7.40
N THR A 63 9.38 -18.64 -6.12
CA THR A 63 8.31 -19.20 -5.28
C THR A 63 7.64 -18.15 -4.41
N MET A 64 8.17 -16.92 -4.40
CA MET A 64 7.56 -15.79 -3.69
C MET A 64 6.08 -15.63 -4.05
N VAL A 65 5.28 -15.31 -3.04
CA VAL A 65 3.87 -14.99 -3.20
C VAL A 65 3.59 -13.63 -2.58
N ILE A 66 2.73 -12.85 -3.22
CA ILE A 66 2.15 -11.67 -2.57
C ILE A 66 1.01 -12.18 -1.70
N GLY A 67 1.13 -11.97 -0.39
CA GLY A 67 0.20 -12.48 0.62
C GLY A 67 -1.10 -11.69 0.71
N GLU A 68 -1.69 -11.70 1.90
CA GLU A 68 -2.92 -10.97 2.19
C GLU A 68 -2.70 -9.46 2.10
N ILE A 69 -3.66 -8.76 1.48
CA ILE A 69 -3.67 -7.31 1.39
C ILE A 69 -4.99 -6.84 1.98
N SER A 70 -4.91 -6.06 3.05
CA SER A 70 -6.07 -5.57 3.78
C SER A 70 -5.86 -4.14 4.29
N LEU A 71 -6.96 -3.45 4.53
CA LEU A 71 -6.95 -2.15 5.18
C LEU A 71 -6.92 -2.39 6.69
N ILE A 72 -5.83 -2.02 7.35
CA ILE A 72 -5.65 -2.22 8.80
C ILE A 72 -6.48 -1.21 9.59
N GLU A 73 -6.39 0.06 9.20
CA GLU A 73 -7.07 1.16 9.88
C GLU A 73 -7.44 2.26 8.89
N LYS A 74 -8.54 2.95 9.18
CA LYS A 74 -8.89 4.22 8.55
C LYS A 74 -9.54 5.13 9.60
N THR A 75 -8.96 6.31 9.76
CA THR A 75 -9.51 7.37 10.61
C THR A 75 -10.03 8.51 9.74
N LYS A 76 -11.11 9.15 10.20
CA LYS A 76 -11.66 10.36 9.59
C LYS A 76 -12.09 11.31 10.69
N GLU A 77 -11.41 12.43 10.81
CA GLU A 77 -11.80 13.50 11.73
C GLU A 77 -12.84 14.40 11.06
N PRO A 78 -13.98 14.67 11.71
CA PRO A 78 -14.91 15.68 11.24
C PRO A 78 -14.23 17.05 11.32
N ARG A 79 -14.30 17.82 10.23
CA ARG A 79 -13.96 19.24 10.24
C ARG A 79 -14.96 20.04 11.08
#